data_AF-A0A7W0TYK4-F1
#
_entry.id   AF-A0A7W0TYK4-F1
#
_cell.length_a   1.000
_cell.length_b   1.000
_cell.length_c   1.000
_cell.angle_alpha   90.00
_cell.angle_beta   90.00
_cell.angle_gamma   90.00
#
_symmetry.space_group_name_H-M   'P 1'
#
loop_
_entity.id
_entity.type
_entity.pdbx_description
1 polymer ?
#
loop_
_entity_poly.entity_id
_entity_poly.type
_entity_poly.pdbx_seq_one_letter_code
_entity_poly.pdbx_strand_id
1 'polypeptide(L)' 'PLARIEGQVAFTTLLNRLPGLRLDAPRDALRWRQGSLIRGVETLTVAF' A
#
# COMPACT_ATOMS: atom_id res chain seq x y z
N PRO A 1 6.05 15.81 -10.14
CA PRO A 1 7.34 15.73 -9.40
C PRO A 1 7.14 15.39 -7.92
N LEU A 2 6.16 16.00 -7.26
CA LEU A 2 5.84 15.78 -5.84
C LEU A 2 5.54 14.30 -5.49
N ALA A 3 4.68 13.63 -6.25
CA ALA A 3 4.31 12.22 -6.02
C ALA A 3 5.52 11.25 -5.92
N ARG A 4 6.62 11.55 -6.62
CA ARG A 4 7.85 10.76 -6.53
C ARG A 4 8.50 10.91 -5.16
N ILE A 5 8.60 12.14 -4.67
CA ILE A 5 9.20 12.44 -3.36
C ILE A 5 8.33 11.84 -2.25
N GLU A 6 7.01 11.99 -2.35
CA GLU A 6 6.05 11.39 -1.41
C GLU A 6 6.21 9.86 -1.36
N GLY A 7 6.31 9.20 -2.52
CA GLY A 7 6.54 7.77 -2.60
C GLY A 7 7.88 7.36 -1.98
N GLN A 8 8.95 8.11 -2.23
CA GLN A 8 10.26 7.83 -1.62
C GLN A 8 10.21 7.90 -0.10
N VAL A 9 9.58 8.95 0.47
CA VAL A 9 9.45 9.10 1.92
C VAL A 9 8.56 8.00 2.51
N ALA A 10 7.38 7.76 1.92
CA ALA A 10 6.41 6.79 2.42
C ALA A 10 6.97 5.35 2.43
N PHE A 11 7.45 4.86 1.29
CA PHE A 11 7.91 3.47 1.19
C PHE A 11 9.20 3.23 1.98
N THR A 12 10.16 4.16 1.93
CA THR A 12 11.41 4.02 2.70
C THR A 12 11.13 4.01 4.21
N THR A 13 10.25 4.90 4.68
CA THR A 13 9.90 4.97 6.11
C THR A 13 9.19 3.71 6.57
N LEU A 14 8.19 3.23 5.81
CA LEU A 14 7.44 2.03 6.16
C LEU A 14 8.35 0.80 6.24
N LEU A 15 9.17 0.56 5.22
CA LEU A 15 10.04 -0.62 5.18
C LEU A 15 11.16 -0.58 6.23
N ASN A 16 11.66 0.60 6.58
CA ASN A 16 12.69 0.73 7.63
C ASN A 16 12.10 0.56 9.04
N ARG A 17 10.88 1.04 9.29
CA ARG A 17 10.27 1.01 10.63
C ARG A 17 9.49 -0.27 10.92
N LEU A 18 8.97 -0.92 9.88
CA LEU A 18 8.14 -2.13 9.97
C LEU A 18 8.77 -3.25 9.12
N PRO A 19 9.90 -3.84 9.57
CA PRO A 19 10.62 -4.84 8.77
C PRO A 19 9.82 -6.13 8.53
N GLY A 20 8.80 -6.41 9.36
CA GLY A 20 7.88 -7.54 9.21
C GLY A 20 6.63 -7.25 8.39
N LEU A 21 6.52 -6.06 7.76
CA LEU A 21 5.31 -5.62 7.08
C LEU A 21 4.86 -6.63 6.00
N ARG A 22 3.67 -7.16 6.19
CA ARG A 22 3.04 -8.15 5.31
C ARG A 22 1.55 -7.88 5.16
N LEU A 23 0.92 -8.50 4.16
CA LEU A 23 -0.53 -8.50 4.07
C LEU A 23 -1.12 -9.30 5.23
N ASP A 24 -2.21 -8.79 5.79
CA ASP A 24 -2.99 -9.48 6.83
C ASP A 24 -4.17 -10.28 6.25
N ALA A 25 -4.20 -10.43 4.92
CA ALA A 25 -5.20 -11.18 4.20
C ALA A 25 -4.60 -11.82 2.93
N PRO A 26 -5.23 -12.88 2.39
CA PRO A 26 -4.91 -13.39 1.06
C PRO A 26 -5.00 -12.29 -0.01
N ARG A 27 -4.13 -12.34 -1.02
CA ARG A 27 -4.04 -11.30 -2.06
C ARG A 27 -5.32 -11.14 -2.88
N ASP A 28 -6.01 -12.24 -3.10
CA ASP A 28 -7.29 -12.33 -3.82
C ASP A 28 -8.47 -11.75 -3.03
N ALA A 29 -8.33 -11.57 -1.71
CA ALA A 29 -9.32 -10.88 -0.89
C ALA A 29 -9.28 -9.35 -1.02
N LEU A 30 -8.24 -8.78 -1.66
CA LEU A 30 -8.12 -7.34 -1.85
C LEU A 30 -9.14 -6.83 -2.89
N ARG A 31 -9.99 -5.90 -2.47
CA ARG A 31 -10.98 -5.27 -3.35
C ARG A 31 -10.36 -4.11 -4.11
N TRP A 32 -10.48 -4.15 -5.43
CA TRP A 32 -10.11 -3.04 -6.30
C TRP A 32 -11.23 -2.01 -6.34
N ARG A 33 -10.87 -0.72 -6.28
CA ARG A 33 -11.81 0.39 -6.37
C ARG A 33 -12.56 0.33 -7.70
N GLN A 34 -13.88 0.19 -7.65
CA GLN A 34 -14.74 0.19 -8.84
C GLN A 34 -14.92 1.62 -9.39
N GLY A 35 -14.99 1.75 -10.71
CA GLY A 35 -15.28 3.03 -11.38
C GLY A 35 -14.21 4.12 -11.23
N SER A 36 -13.00 3.80 -10.73
CA SER A 36 -11.92 4.78 -10.59
C SER A 36 -11.01 4.80 -11.83
N LEU A 37 -10.66 6.01 -12.29
CA LEU A 37 -9.61 6.21 -13.31
C LEU A 37 -8.22 5.79 -12.82
N ILE A 38 -8.02 5.77 -11.49
CA ILE A 38 -6.75 5.41 -10.87
C ILE A 38 -6.88 4.02 -10.27
N ARG A 39 -5.99 3.11 -10.67
CA ARG A 39 -5.92 1.76 -10.12
C ARG A 39 -5.46 1.80 -8.67
N GLY A 40 -6.28 1.26 -7.77
CA GLY A 40 -5.94 1.13 -6.35
C GLY A 40 -6.89 0.17 -5.64
N VAL A 41 -6.44 -0.36 -4.50
CA VAL A 41 -7.28 -1.14 -3.59
C VAL A 41 -8.13 -0.21 -2.74
N GLU A 42 -9.32 -0.66 -2.33
CA GLU A 42 -10.20 0.07 -1.41
C GLU A 42 -9.59 0.16 -0.02
N THR A 43 -8.96 -0.92 0.44
CA THR A 43 -8.27 -0.99 1.73
C THR A 43 -7.11 -1.97 1.62
N LEU A 44 -5.97 -1.63 2.24
CA LEU A 44 -4.78 -2.47 2.30
C LEU A 44 -4.54 -2.89 3.76
N THR A 45 -5.08 -4.03 4.15
CA THR A 45 -4.90 -4.57 5.50
C THR A 45 -3.51 -5.19 5.64
N VAL A 46 -2.77 -4.78 6.65
CA VAL A 46 -1.38 -5.19 6.89
C VAL A 46 -1.15 -5.57 8.35
N ALA A 47 -0.16 -6.42 8.57
CA ALA A 47 0.38 -6.79 9.87
C ALA A 47 1.92 -6.63 9.84
N PHE A 48 2.54 -6.47 11.01
CA PHE A 48 3.98 -6.24 11.15
C PHE A 48 4.53 -6.83 12.45
#